data_AF-A0A367EID0-F1
#
_entry.id   AF-A0A367EID0-F1
#
_cell.length_a   1.000
_cell.length_b   1.000
_cell.length_c   1.000
_cell.angle_alpha   90.00
_cell.angle_beta   90.00
_cell.angle_gamma   90.00
#
_symmetry.space_group_name_H-M   'P 1'
#
loop_
_entity.id
_entity.type
_entity.pdbx_description
1 polymer ?
#
loop_
_entity_poly.entity_id
_entity_poly.type
_entity_poly.pdbx_seq_one_letter_code
_entity_poly.pdbx_strand_id
1 'polypeptide(L)'
;MGTVRMYPEPTGEVRMSLSLRFAAGSHDGMIREHNEDSGYAGPRLLAVADGMGGQAAGEVASSEVISAMVQLDEDIPGSDILTSLGTTVQRANDQLRLMVEEDPQLEGMGTTLTALLWTGQRLGLVHVGDSRAYLLREGQLTQITQDHTWVQRLVDEGRITEEEATTHPQRSLLMRALGSGDHVEPDLSIREVRAGDRYLLCSDGLSAVVSHQTIEETLAGYHGPQDTVQELIQLALRGGGPDNITCIVADVLDVDHEDTLHTQLNDTPVIVGAVAETQQQLAGGALGSTPAARAAELGRGQGVPPQGQPGSPEGFGPPSGDPAAPAGAFGPFSDEDFTKPGKGGKGRWIKRSLWIALALAVVGGGLYGGYRWTQTQYYVGANGDHVALYRGISQELAGVSLHKVDEDRPDVELKYLPVFQRSQVEETIALNDRDEAKDKLTELGEQAEVCRIVAEQKKQPKDPDKGDEGGKGSEKSEKQRKDEQNRPGDATTGGGAGNGTGTAGADKGNAGVGAATHTAFTSGSTHDTTGAASSTPSPSPKLTEKQQGLAKQCTAP
;
A
#
# COMPACT_ATOMS: atom_id res chain seq x y z
N MET A 1 62.45 36.58 40.61
CA MET A 1 62.30 35.15 40.99
C MET A 1 61.27 35.09 42.11
N GLY A 2 60.17 34.36 42.04
CA GLY A 2 59.55 33.64 40.93
C GLY A 2 58.06 33.44 41.28
N THR A 3 57.18 33.45 40.30
CA THR A 3 55.72 33.39 40.51
C THR A 3 55.28 32.04 41.09
N VAL A 4 54.59 32.06 42.23
CA VAL A 4 53.84 30.89 42.73
C VAL A 4 52.62 30.72 41.83
N ARG A 5 52.66 29.71 40.96
CA ARG A 5 51.56 29.38 40.05
C ARG A 5 50.60 28.45 40.79
N MET A 6 49.35 28.88 40.97
CA MET A 6 48.28 27.97 41.38
C MET A 6 48.14 26.84 40.35
N TYR A 7 48.03 25.61 40.83
CA TYR A 7 47.23 24.60 40.18
C TYR A 7 45.96 24.42 41.02
N PRO A 8 44.75 24.65 40.47
CA PRO A 8 43.58 23.98 41.01
C PRO A 8 43.72 22.49 40.70
N GLU A 9 43.44 21.62 41.66
CA GLU A 9 43.28 20.20 41.34
C GLU A 9 42.05 20.05 40.42
N PRO A 10 42.14 19.31 39.31
CA PRO A 10 40.94 18.89 38.61
C PRO A 10 40.25 17.86 39.49
N THR A 11 39.17 18.28 40.15
CA THR A 11 38.15 17.33 40.64
C THR A 11 37.77 16.44 39.46
N GLY A 12 37.97 15.13 39.61
CA GLY A 12 37.67 14.19 38.54
C GLY A 12 36.18 14.20 38.20
N GLU A 13 35.81 14.96 37.17
CA GLU A 13 34.63 14.64 36.38
C GLU A 13 34.89 13.27 35.76
N VAL A 14 34.32 12.23 36.36
CA VAL A 14 34.14 10.94 35.70
C VAL A 14 33.28 11.25 34.47
N ARG A 15 33.92 11.31 33.30
CA ARG A 15 33.22 11.44 32.02
C ARG A 15 32.61 10.07 31.71
N MET A 16 31.44 9.85 32.30
CA MET A 16 30.54 8.73 32.01
C MET A 16 30.44 8.60 30.48
N SER A 17 31.05 7.58 29.91
CA SER A 17 31.04 7.38 28.45
C SER A 17 30.06 6.26 28.14
N LEU A 18 28.87 6.64 27.68
CA LEU A 18 27.82 5.68 27.37
C LEU A 18 28.09 5.00 26.02
N SER A 19 27.92 3.69 25.95
CA SER A 19 27.97 2.90 24.72
C SER A 19 26.67 2.12 24.49
N LEU A 20 26.43 1.71 23.24
CA LEU A 20 25.34 0.83 22.87
C LEU A 20 25.86 -0.58 22.65
N ARG A 21 25.30 -1.56 23.36
CA ARG A 21 25.46 -2.98 23.06
C ARG A 21 24.18 -3.49 22.43
N PHE A 22 24.23 -3.78 21.14
CA PHE A 22 23.04 -4.12 20.34
C PHE A 22 23.10 -5.53 19.76
N ALA A 23 21.95 -6.05 19.39
CA ALA A 23 21.77 -7.21 18.53
C ALA A 23 20.54 -6.99 17.63
N ALA A 24 20.58 -7.56 16.43
CA ALA A 24 19.48 -7.54 15.47
C ALA A 24 19.16 -8.95 14.98
N GLY A 25 17.91 -9.20 14.64
CA GLY A 25 17.44 -10.44 14.06
C GLY A 25 16.24 -10.20 13.15
N SER A 26 16.12 -11.01 12.10
CA SER A 26 14.99 -11.01 11.18
C SER A 26 14.64 -12.46 10.82
N HIS A 27 13.37 -12.72 10.52
CA HIS A 27 12.85 -14.02 10.09
C HIS A 27 11.58 -13.82 9.27
N ASP A 28 11.43 -14.57 8.18
CA ASP A 28 10.36 -14.46 7.17
C ASP A 28 8.94 -14.80 7.70
N GLY A 29 8.80 -15.16 8.98
CA GLY A 29 7.59 -15.74 9.54
C GLY A 29 7.36 -17.21 9.14
N MET A 30 6.09 -17.60 9.05
CA MET A 30 5.62 -18.93 8.63
C MET A 30 4.57 -18.90 7.52
N ILE A 31 4.17 -17.71 7.06
CA ILE A 31 3.10 -17.51 6.05
C ILE A 31 3.59 -16.79 4.79
N ARG A 32 4.47 -15.78 4.91
CA ARG A 32 5.05 -15.07 3.77
C ARG A 32 6.03 -15.96 3.01
N GLU A 33 6.19 -15.73 1.70
CA GLU A 33 7.15 -16.47 0.86
C GLU A 33 8.55 -15.84 0.85
N HIS A 34 8.62 -14.54 1.15
CA HIS A 34 9.83 -13.71 1.15
C HIS A 34 9.83 -12.79 2.37
N ASN A 35 10.99 -12.19 2.64
CA ASN A 35 11.20 -11.27 3.74
C ASN A 35 11.32 -9.84 3.20
N GLU A 36 10.31 -9.02 3.41
CA GLU A 36 10.26 -7.62 2.98
C GLU A 36 10.74 -6.66 4.07
N ASP A 37 10.95 -7.13 5.30
CA ASP A 37 11.60 -6.35 6.36
C ASP A 37 13.09 -6.11 6.06
N SER A 38 13.61 -4.97 6.52
CA SER A 38 15.04 -4.67 6.58
C SER A 38 15.42 -4.05 7.92
N GLY A 39 16.61 -4.39 8.43
CA GLY A 39 17.11 -3.87 9.71
C GLY A 39 18.60 -3.61 9.73
N TYR A 40 19.00 -2.58 10.47
CA TYR A 40 20.39 -2.19 10.72
C TYR A 40 20.60 -1.85 12.19
N ALA A 41 21.62 -2.42 12.80
CA ALA A 41 22.09 -2.04 14.14
C ALA A 41 23.59 -1.78 14.11
N GLY A 42 24.00 -0.55 14.37
CA GLY A 42 25.38 -0.11 14.48
C GLY A 42 25.67 0.59 15.81
N PRO A 43 26.93 0.98 16.07
CA PRO A 43 27.34 1.68 17.29
C PRO A 43 26.59 2.99 17.54
N ARG A 44 25.97 3.61 16.51
CA ARG A 44 25.25 4.87 16.65
C ARG A 44 23.82 4.81 16.12
N LEU A 45 23.55 4.05 15.07
CA LEU A 45 22.25 3.96 14.40
C LEU A 45 21.60 2.60 14.64
N LEU A 46 20.34 2.62 15.06
CA LEU A 46 19.44 1.47 15.05
C LEU A 46 18.28 1.81 14.12
N ALA A 47 17.93 0.95 13.15
CA ALA A 47 16.86 1.21 12.21
C ALA A 47 16.14 -0.09 11.81
N VAL A 48 14.81 -0.06 11.75
CA VAL A 48 13.94 -1.10 11.20
C VAL A 48 13.01 -0.45 10.17
N ALA A 49 12.84 -1.10 9.03
CA ALA A 49 11.93 -0.72 7.97
C ALA A 49 11.17 -1.96 7.51
N ASP A 50 9.84 -1.91 7.57
CA ASP A 50 8.91 -2.97 7.20
C ASP A 50 8.42 -2.67 5.78
N GLY A 51 8.80 -3.52 4.83
CA GLY A 51 8.59 -3.31 3.40
C GLY A 51 7.23 -3.80 2.96
N MET A 52 6.53 -3.00 2.17
CA MET A 52 5.24 -3.37 1.60
C MET A 52 5.16 -3.05 0.11
N GLY A 53 4.51 -3.94 -0.65
CA GLY A 53 4.24 -3.69 -2.06
C GLY A 53 3.65 -4.90 -2.79
N GLY A 54 3.68 -4.82 -4.12
CA GLY A 54 3.32 -5.92 -5.00
C GLY A 54 4.46 -6.91 -5.21
N GLN A 55 4.73 -7.27 -6.47
CA GLN A 55 5.78 -8.21 -6.86
C GLN A 55 7.18 -7.77 -6.37
N ALA A 56 7.66 -8.33 -5.25
CA ALA A 56 8.99 -8.05 -4.67
C ALA A 56 9.30 -6.55 -4.46
N ALA A 57 8.28 -5.72 -4.30
CA ALA A 57 8.47 -4.28 -4.16
C ALA A 57 8.82 -3.87 -2.71
N GLY A 58 8.31 -4.59 -1.70
CA GLY A 58 8.62 -4.28 -0.30
C GLY A 58 10.09 -4.47 0.06
N GLU A 59 10.72 -5.55 -0.42
CA GLU A 59 12.16 -5.82 -0.21
C GLU A 59 13.05 -4.69 -0.77
N VAL A 60 12.72 -4.15 -1.95
CA VAL A 60 13.46 -3.03 -2.55
C VAL A 60 13.25 -1.75 -1.73
N ALA A 61 12.02 -1.49 -1.29
CA ALA A 61 11.68 -0.29 -0.51
C ALA A 61 12.42 -0.22 0.82
N SER A 62 12.30 -1.26 1.64
CA SER A 62 12.92 -1.32 2.96
C SER A 62 14.44 -1.32 2.85
N SER A 63 14.99 -1.98 1.82
CA SER A 63 16.43 -2.04 1.58
C SER A 63 17.03 -0.68 1.17
N GLU A 64 16.39 0.07 0.27
CA GLU A 64 16.86 1.41 -0.13
C GLU A 64 16.79 2.39 1.05
N VAL A 65 15.69 2.37 1.83
CA VAL A 65 15.54 3.24 3.00
C VAL A 65 16.59 2.95 4.07
N ILE A 66 16.83 1.68 4.41
CA ILE A 66 17.87 1.33 5.37
C ILE A 66 19.25 1.74 4.82
N SER A 67 19.54 1.49 3.54
CA SER A 67 20.81 1.86 2.89
C SER A 67 21.08 3.38 2.92
N ALA A 68 20.06 4.21 2.75
CA ALA A 68 20.16 5.65 2.93
C ALA A 68 20.44 6.03 4.39
N MET A 69 19.81 5.35 5.35
CA MET A 69 19.99 5.59 6.78
C MET A 69 21.38 5.20 7.29
N VAL A 70 22.00 4.11 6.81
CA VAL A 70 23.33 3.63 7.23
C VAL A 70 24.41 4.73 7.20
N GLN A 71 24.30 5.67 6.26
CA GLN A 71 25.24 6.79 6.13
C GLN A 71 25.33 7.69 7.39
N LEU A 72 24.29 7.67 8.25
CA LEU A 72 24.26 8.39 9.53
C LEU A 72 25.03 7.70 10.66
N ASP A 73 25.42 6.43 10.50
CA ASP A 73 26.28 5.71 11.46
C ASP A 73 27.76 6.10 11.27
N GLU A 74 28.21 6.24 10.02
CA GLU A 74 29.59 6.58 9.67
C GLU A 74 29.97 8.03 10.00
N ASP A 75 29.10 9.00 9.67
CA ASP A 75 29.34 10.42 9.92
C ASP A 75 28.85 10.85 11.31
N ILE A 76 29.66 11.61 12.05
CA ILE A 76 29.20 12.33 13.25
C ILE A 76 28.44 13.59 12.79
N PRO A 77 27.13 13.74 13.07
CA PRO A 77 26.41 14.96 12.73
C PRO A 77 27.00 16.15 13.51
N GLY A 78 27.73 17.01 12.81
CA GLY A 78 28.05 18.36 13.28
C GLY A 78 26.83 19.31 13.20
N SER A 79 25.79 18.87 12.49
CA SER A 79 24.46 19.47 12.37
C SER A 79 23.51 19.01 13.48
N ASP A 80 22.37 19.70 13.59
CA ASP A 80 21.26 19.24 14.43
C ASP A 80 20.80 17.82 14.02
N ILE A 81 20.59 16.97 15.03
CA ILE A 81 20.30 15.56 14.88
C ILE A 81 18.95 15.32 14.19
N LEU A 82 17.93 16.13 14.51
CA LEU A 82 16.60 16.01 13.88
C LEU A 82 16.62 16.48 12.44
N THR A 83 17.36 17.56 12.17
CA THR A 83 17.61 18.03 10.79
C THR A 83 18.30 16.96 9.95
N SER A 84 19.29 16.25 10.51
CA SER A 84 20.01 15.18 9.81
C SER A 84 19.10 13.98 9.53
N LEU A 85 18.32 13.52 10.52
CA LEU A 85 17.33 12.46 10.36
C LEU A 85 16.27 12.83 9.31
N GLY A 86 15.61 13.99 9.44
CA GLY A 86 14.57 14.44 8.52
C GLY A 86 15.07 14.60 7.07
N THR A 87 16.29 15.12 6.89
CA THR A 87 16.90 15.24 5.54
C THR A 87 17.15 13.87 4.91
N THR A 88 17.64 12.90 5.69
CA THR A 88 17.90 11.54 5.19
C THR A 88 16.60 10.80 4.86
N VAL A 89 15.56 10.92 5.69
CA VAL A 89 14.24 10.31 5.41
C VAL A 89 13.59 10.94 4.17
N GLN A 90 13.66 12.26 4.01
CA GLN A 90 13.16 12.92 2.80
C GLN A 90 13.92 12.46 1.56
N ARG A 91 15.26 12.39 1.64
CA ARG A 91 16.10 11.88 0.55
C ARG A 91 15.74 10.44 0.18
N ALA A 92 15.50 9.57 1.17
CA ALA A 92 15.11 8.19 0.93
C ALA A 92 13.75 8.11 0.24
N ASN A 93 12.75 8.88 0.68
CA ASN A 93 11.44 8.98 0.01
C ASN A 93 11.56 9.45 -1.46
N ASP A 94 12.46 10.41 -1.72
CA ASP A 94 12.76 10.87 -3.08
C ASP A 94 13.46 9.79 -3.93
N GLN A 95 14.32 8.93 -3.35
CA GLN A 95 14.88 7.79 -4.09
C GLN A 95 13.81 6.74 -4.43
N LEU A 96 12.93 6.38 -3.48
CA LEU A 96 11.83 5.45 -3.73
C LEU A 96 10.93 5.95 -4.88
N ARG A 97 10.60 7.25 -4.89
CA ARG A 97 9.86 7.87 -6.01
C ARG A 97 10.58 7.76 -7.34
N LEU A 98 11.89 8.05 -7.38
CA LEU A 98 12.67 7.93 -8.62
C LEU A 98 12.70 6.48 -9.14
N MET A 99 12.79 5.48 -8.25
CA MET A 99 12.70 4.07 -8.63
C MET A 99 11.35 3.72 -9.28
N VAL A 100 10.23 4.24 -8.75
CA VAL A 100 8.89 4.05 -9.34
C VAL A 100 8.71 4.82 -10.65
N GLU A 101 9.34 5.99 -10.79
CA GLU A 101 9.39 6.75 -12.06
C GLU A 101 10.23 6.04 -13.14
N GLU A 102 11.27 5.30 -12.76
CA GLU A 102 12.11 4.50 -13.68
C GLU A 102 11.52 3.13 -14.03
N ASP A 103 10.91 2.43 -13.06
CA ASP A 103 10.20 1.16 -13.26
C ASP A 103 8.76 1.19 -12.69
N PRO A 104 7.74 1.38 -13.55
CA PRO A 104 6.33 1.32 -13.15
C PRO A 104 5.87 -0.02 -12.56
N GLN A 105 6.65 -1.10 -12.63
CA GLN A 105 6.32 -2.35 -11.92
C GLN A 105 6.46 -2.22 -10.39
N LEU A 106 7.18 -1.20 -9.92
CA LEU A 106 7.29 -0.82 -8.51
C LEU A 106 6.14 0.10 -8.06
N GLU A 107 5.10 0.33 -8.87
CA GLU A 107 3.95 1.13 -8.45
C GLU A 107 3.28 0.53 -7.20
N GLY A 108 3.10 1.36 -6.16
CA GLY A 108 2.60 0.92 -4.85
C GLY A 108 3.70 0.42 -3.89
N MET A 109 4.97 0.46 -4.28
CA MET A 109 6.12 0.24 -3.39
C MET A 109 6.13 1.23 -2.23
N GLY A 110 6.35 0.73 -1.01
CA GLY A 110 6.54 1.57 0.15
C GLY A 110 7.14 0.83 1.34
N THR A 111 7.47 1.56 2.40
CA THR A 111 8.00 0.96 3.62
C THR A 111 7.75 1.86 4.83
N THR A 112 7.66 1.26 6.02
CA THR A 112 7.77 2.00 7.28
C THR A 112 9.23 2.42 7.51
N LEU A 113 9.47 3.26 8.51
CA LEU A 113 10.80 3.46 9.07
C LEU A 113 10.69 3.85 10.54
N THR A 114 11.36 3.09 11.40
CA THR A 114 11.60 3.49 12.78
C THR A 114 13.10 3.41 13.05
N ALA A 115 13.71 4.55 13.41
CA ALA A 115 15.14 4.60 13.67
C ALA A 115 15.51 5.49 14.85
N LEU A 116 16.56 5.07 15.57
CA LEU A 116 17.17 5.73 16.71
C LEU A 116 18.63 6.05 16.36
N LEU A 117 19.00 7.33 16.42
CA LEU A 117 20.36 7.81 16.16
C LEU A 117 21.00 8.38 17.43
N TRP A 118 22.19 7.90 17.75
CA TRP A 118 22.98 8.24 18.93
C TRP A 118 24.05 9.30 18.62
N THR A 119 24.20 10.26 19.53
CA THR A 119 25.24 11.31 19.44
C THR A 119 26.16 11.38 20.67
N GLY A 120 26.14 10.37 21.53
CA GLY A 120 26.92 10.33 22.78
C GLY A 120 26.15 10.86 24.00
N GLN A 121 25.26 11.84 23.80
CA GLN A 121 24.53 12.52 24.89
C GLN A 121 23.01 12.57 24.68
N ARG A 122 22.54 12.29 23.47
CA ARG A 122 21.15 12.40 23.05
C ARG A 122 20.83 11.34 22.02
N LEU A 123 19.58 10.87 22.06
CA LEU A 123 19.01 9.98 21.05
C LEU A 123 17.98 10.75 20.22
N GLY A 124 18.14 10.73 18.91
CA GLY A 124 17.12 11.21 17.97
C GLY A 124 16.28 10.02 17.53
N LEU A 125 14.96 10.12 17.68
CA LEU A 125 13.99 9.18 17.13
C LEU A 125 13.38 9.79 15.86
N VAL A 126 13.34 8.99 14.80
CA VAL A 126 12.52 9.23 13.60
C VAL A 126 11.58 8.06 13.37
N HIS A 127 10.31 8.35 13.04
CA HIS A 127 9.28 7.34 12.88
C HIS A 127 8.27 7.67 11.77
N VAL A 128 7.96 6.66 10.93
CA VAL A 128 6.90 6.63 9.93
C VAL A 128 6.34 5.21 9.88
N GLY A 129 5.00 5.05 9.93
CA GLY A 129 4.35 3.75 9.82
C GLY A 129 3.98 3.14 11.18
N ASP A 130 3.94 1.83 11.29
CA ASP A 130 3.47 1.10 12.49
C ASP A 130 4.53 0.18 13.12
N SER A 131 5.72 0.06 12.53
CA SER A 131 6.88 -0.52 13.20
C SER A 131 7.26 0.30 14.43
N ARG A 132 7.46 -0.35 15.57
CA ARG A 132 7.46 0.30 16.89
C ARG A 132 8.84 0.43 17.49
N ALA A 133 9.03 1.46 18.32
CA ALA A 133 10.14 1.51 19.28
C ALA A 133 9.62 1.57 20.71
N TYR A 134 10.31 0.86 21.60
CA TYR A 134 10.05 0.80 23.03
C TYR A 134 11.31 1.15 23.82
N LEU A 135 11.11 1.70 25.02
CA LEU A 135 12.11 1.90 26.06
C LEU A 135 11.69 1.09 27.30
N LEU A 136 12.54 0.16 27.73
CA LEU A 136 12.50 -0.41 29.06
C LEU A 136 13.43 0.41 29.97
N ARG A 137 12.86 1.06 30.98
CA ARG A 137 13.59 1.81 32.02
C ARG A 137 13.01 1.47 33.39
N GLU A 138 13.87 1.18 34.36
CA GLU A 138 13.48 0.86 35.75
C GLU A 138 12.45 -0.30 35.85
N GLY A 139 12.45 -1.21 34.87
CA GLY A 139 11.53 -2.35 34.79
C GLY A 139 10.13 -2.03 34.25
N GLN A 140 9.92 -0.85 33.65
CA GLN A 140 8.67 -0.48 32.97
C GLN A 140 8.91 -0.33 31.46
N LEU A 141 8.14 -1.04 30.64
CA LEU A 141 8.17 -0.92 29.19
C LEU A 141 7.25 0.21 28.72
N THR A 142 7.79 1.16 27.98
CA THR A 142 7.04 2.30 27.43
C THR A 142 7.24 2.37 25.92
N GLN A 143 6.15 2.39 25.15
CA GLN A 143 6.23 2.67 23.71
C GLN A 143 6.60 4.15 23.49
N ILE A 144 7.61 4.41 22.66
CA ILE A 144 8.12 5.78 22.40
C ILE A 144 7.75 6.32 21.00
N THR A 145 7.17 5.47 20.16
CA THR A 145 6.53 5.77 18.86
C THR A 145 5.01 5.70 18.97
N GLN A 146 4.29 6.32 18.02
CA GLN A 146 2.83 6.25 17.92
C GLN A 146 2.47 5.80 16.50
N ASP A 147 1.87 4.61 16.40
CA ASP A 147 1.58 3.94 15.13
C ASP A 147 0.77 4.82 14.17
N HIS A 148 1.23 4.96 12.92
CA HIS A 148 0.52 5.67 11.87
C HIS A 148 -0.53 4.79 11.18
N THR A 149 -1.35 4.09 11.96
CA THR A 149 -2.45 3.24 11.47
C THR A 149 -3.80 3.94 11.52
N TRP A 150 -4.77 3.44 10.74
CA TRP A 150 -6.16 3.90 10.80
C TRP A 150 -6.79 3.65 12.17
N VAL A 151 -6.45 2.52 12.82
CA VAL A 151 -7.00 2.21 14.15
C VAL A 151 -6.43 3.09 15.25
N GLN A 152 -5.15 3.45 15.19
CA GLN A 152 -4.57 4.40 16.15
C GLN A 152 -5.31 5.75 16.08
N ARG A 153 -5.58 6.24 14.86
CA ARG A 153 -6.39 7.44 14.67
C ARG A 153 -7.81 7.32 15.27
N LEU A 154 -8.45 6.15 15.18
CA LEU A 154 -9.76 5.93 15.81
C LEU A 154 -9.68 5.92 17.34
N VAL A 155 -8.57 5.43 17.92
CA VAL A 155 -8.29 5.52 19.37
C VAL A 155 -8.06 6.99 19.78
N ASP A 156 -7.25 7.74 19.02
CA ASP A 156 -6.96 9.16 19.26
C ASP A 156 -8.22 10.04 19.15
N GLU A 157 -9.13 9.72 18.22
CA GLU A 157 -10.46 10.34 18.08
C GLU A 157 -11.45 9.88 19.18
N GLY A 158 -11.09 8.94 20.05
CA GLY A 158 -11.92 8.39 21.12
C GLY A 158 -13.10 7.56 20.61
N ARG A 159 -13.00 7.00 19.41
CA ARG A 159 -14.08 6.27 18.70
C ARG A 159 -14.07 4.77 18.94
N ILE A 160 -12.91 4.20 19.28
CA ILE A 160 -12.71 2.82 19.72
C ILE A 160 -11.75 2.84 20.91
N THR A 161 -11.72 1.77 21.71
CA THR A 161 -10.68 1.60 22.75
C THR A 161 -9.42 0.95 22.18
N GLU A 162 -8.32 1.01 22.93
CA GLU A 162 -7.06 0.37 22.56
C GLU A 162 -7.22 -1.17 22.44
N GLU A 163 -8.03 -1.78 23.31
CA GLU A 163 -8.34 -3.21 23.23
C GLU A 163 -9.15 -3.55 21.97
N GLU A 164 -10.11 -2.70 21.58
CA GLU A 164 -10.86 -2.85 20.33
C GLU A 164 -9.95 -2.73 19.10
N ALA A 165 -8.98 -1.80 19.12
CA ALA A 165 -8.02 -1.61 18.04
C ALA A 165 -7.21 -2.89 17.74
N THR A 166 -6.77 -3.64 18.77
CA THR A 166 -6.00 -4.89 18.58
C THR A 166 -6.73 -5.98 17.79
N THR A 167 -8.06 -5.99 17.84
CA THR A 167 -8.92 -6.99 17.17
C THR A 167 -9.64 -6.45 15.94
N HIS A 168 -9.42 -5.19 15.59
CA HIS A 168 -10.11 -4.52 14.48
C HIS A 168 -9.70 -5.11 13.11
N PRO A 169 -10.63 -5.35 12.17
CA PRO A 169 -10.32 -5.94 10.87
C PRO A 169 -9.34 -5.14 10.00
N GLN A 170 -9.22 -3.82 10.24
CA GLN A 170 -8.32 -2.92 9.52
C GLN A 170 -7.17 -2.41 10.41
N ARG A 171 -6.68 -3.22 11.36
CA ARG A 171 -5.62 -2.81 12.30
C ARG A 171 -4.30 -2.48 11.60
N SER A 172 -3.87 -3.28 10.62
CA SER A 172 -2.67 -3.06 9.81
C SER A 172 -2.93 -2.14 8.60
N LEU A 173 -3.98 -1.30 8.62
CA LEU A 173 -4.20 -0.31 7.56
C LEU A 173 -3.37 0.94 7.85
N LEU A 174 -2.22 1.04 7.21
CA LEU A 174 -1.32 2.19 7.29
C LEU A 174 -1.94 3.46 6.71
N MET A 175 -1.69 4.58 7.39
CA MET A 175 -2.06 5.94 6.99
C MET A 175 -0.86 6.77 6.55
N ARG A 176 0.37 6.38 6.92
CA ARG A 176 1.62 7.01 6.51
C ARG A 176 2.67 5.93 6.28
N ALA A 177 3.42 6.06 5.19
CA ALA A 177 4.58 5.24 4.85
C ALA A 177 5.47 6.02 3.88
N LEU A 178 6.72 5.61 3.74
CA LEU A 178 7.63 6.09 2.71
C LEU A 178 7.24 5.45 1.37
N GLY A 179 7.41 6.19 0.26
CA GLY A 179 7.04 5.76 -1.10
C GLY A 179 5.59 6.07 -1.50
N SER A 180 4.66 6.19 -0.56
CA SER A 180 3.22 6.36 -0.84
C SER A 180 2.77 7.79 -1.20
N GLY A 181 3.68 8.77 -1.34
CA GLY A 181 3.32 10.14 -1.72
C GLY A 181 4.48 11.13 -1.85
N ASP A 182 4.18 12.31 -2.41
CA ASP A 182 5.16 13.37 -2.72
C ASP A 182 5.93 13.89 -1.49
N HIS A 183 5.29 13.93 -0.33
CA HIS A 183 5.89 14.41 0.91
C HIS A 183 5.46 13.57 2.11
N VAL A 184 6.45 13.10 2.86
CA VAL A 184 6.26 12.42 4.14
C VAL A 184 6.83 13.32 5.23
N GLU A 185 6.00 13.67 6.21
CA GLU A 185 6.47 14.35 7.43
C GLU A 185 6.69 13.26 8.50
N PRO A 186 7.93 12.89 8.82
CA PRO A 186 8.19 11.90 9.85
C PRO A 186 8.04 12.48 11.25
N ASP A 187 7.67 11.64 12.21
CA ASP A 187 7.65 12.01 13.62
C ASP A 187 9.09 12.07 14.14
N LEU A 188 9.55 13.27 14.50
CA LEU A 188 10.91 13.55 14.93
C LEU A 188 10.93 13.99 16.40
N SER A 189 11.69 13.30 17.25
CA SER A 189 11.84 13.68 18.66
C SER A 189 13.24 13.41 19.22
N ILE A 190 13.65 14.21 20.21
CA ILE A 190 14.88 13.96 20.99
C ILE A 190 14.49 13.33 22.32
N ARG A 191 15.19 12.27 22.72
CA ARG A 191 15.02 11.58 24.00
C ARG A 191 16.31 11.67 24.84
N GLU A 192 16.12 11.77 26.16
CA GLU A 192 17.18 11.68 27.17
C GLU A 192 17.48 10.22 27.45
N VAL A 193 18.77 9.87 27.47
CA VAL A 193 19.26 8.50 27.64
C VAL A 193 20.06 8.36 28.92
N ARG A 194 19.96 7.20 29.56
CA ARG A 194 20.59 6.86 30.84
C ARG A 194 21.24 5.48 30.74
N ALA A 195 22.28 5.27 31.52
CA ALA A 195 22.85 3.95 31.70
C ALA A 195 21.77 2.98 32.25
N GLY A 196 21.72 1.77 31.70
CA GLY A 196 20.72 0.75 32.03
C GLY A 196 19.40 0.86 31.26
N ASP A 197 19.24 1.85 30.36
CA ASP A 197 18.14 1.85 29.40
C ASP A 197 18.29 0.67 28.42
N ARG A 198 17.19 -0.02 28.13
CA ARG A 198 17.12 -1.04 27.06
C ARG A 198 16.08 -0.63 26.03
N TYR A 199 16.51 -0.46 24.78
CA TYR A 199 15.64 -0.16 23.65
C TYR A 199 15.28 -1.42 22.88
N LEU A 200 14.06 -1.46 22.35
CA LEU A 200 13.59 -2.43 21.36
C LEU A 200 13.04 -1.66 20.16
N LEU A 201 13.46 -2.01 18.95
CA LEU A 201 12.75 -1.68 17.70
C LEU A 201 12.18 -2.96 17.10
N CYS A 202 10.99 -2.93 16.49
CA CYS A 202 10.44 -4.10 15.78
C CYS A 202 9.44 -3.74 14.66
N SER A 203 9.32 -4.62 13.66
CA SER A 203 8.21 -4.63 12.69
C SER A 203 6.88 -5.05 13.33
N ASP A 204 5.77 -4.92 12.59
CA ASP A 204 4.44 -5.24 13.12
C ASP A 204 4.31 -6.74 13.47
N GLY A 205 5.00 -7.62 12.73
CA GLY A 205 4.97 -9.07 12.91
C GLY A 205 5.48 -9.59 14.25
N LEU A 206 6.21 -8.78 15.03
CA LEU A 206 6.43 -9.06 16.47
C LEU A 206 5.22 -8.61 17.31
N SER A 207 4.86 -7.33 17.21
CA SER A 207 3.90 -6.68 18.12
C SER A 207 2.43 -7.07 17.88
N ALA A 208 2.10 -7.60 16.70
CA ALA A 208 0.76 -8.06 16.33
C ALA A 208 0.40 -9.45 16.91
N VAL A 209 1.39 -10.20 17.39
CA VAL A 209 1.20 -11.56 17.97
C VAL A 209 1.82 -11.75 19.35
N VAL A 210 2.84 -10.96 19.73
CA VAL A 210 3.42 -10.98 21.08
C VAL A 210 2.88 -9.78 21.88
N SER A 211 2.25 -10.07 23.01
CA SER A 211 1.61 -9.02 23.83
C SER A 211 2.64 -8.11 24.50
N HIS A 212 2.26 -6.85 24.78
CA HIS A 212 3.11 -5.89 25.48
C HIS A 212 3.70 -6.44 26.79
N GLN A 213 2.89 -7.13 27.61
CA GLN A 213 3.35 -7.77 28.84
C GLN A 213 4.43 -8.84 28.56
N THR A 214 4.24 -9.66 27.51
CA THR A 214 5.22 -10.69 27.14
C THR A 214 6.53 -10.07 26.63
N ILE A 215 6.45 -8.96 25.89
CA ILE A 215 7.63 -8.19 25.46
C ILE A 215 8.34 -7.60 26.69
N GLU A 216 7.61 -7.01 27.64
CA GLU A 216 8.15 -6.47 28.89
C GLU A 216 8.86 -7.54 29.73
N GLU A 217 8.21 -8.69 29.96
CA GLU A 217 8.80 -9.83 30.69
C GLU A 217 10.08 -10.35 30.01
N THR A 218 10.09 -10.42 28.66
CA THR A 218 11.26 -10.89 27.88
C THR A 218 12.40 -9.88 27.92
N LEU A 219 12.12 -8.58 27.76
CA LEU A 219 13.13 -7.52 27.83
C LEU A 219 13.66 -7.31 29.25
N ALA A 220 12.86 -7.54 30.29
CA ALA A 220 13.27 -7.47 31.69
C ALA A 220 14.10 -8.70 32.14
N GLY A 221 14.19 -9.74 31.31
CA GLY A 221 15.06 -10.89 31.54
C GLY A 221 16.55 -10.52 31.56
N TYR A 222 17.33 -11.19 32.40
CA TYR A 222 18.79 -11.02 32.54
C TYR A 222 19.62 -11.54 31.35
N HIS A 223 19.00 -11.65 30.18
CA HIS A 223 19.61 -12.12 28.94
C HIS A 223 20.33 -10.97 28.21
N GLY A 224 21.38 -11.33 27.47
CA GLY A 224 22.06 -10.38 26.59
C GLY A 224 21.23 -10.12 25.31
N PRO A 225 21.43 -8.98 24.62
CA PRO A 225 20.60 -8.58 23.48
C PRO A 225 20.37 -9.66 22.43
N GLN A 226 21.40 -10.46 22.12
CA GLN A 226 21.32 -11.54 21.12
C GLN A 226 20.34 -12.65 21.52
N ASP A 227 20.39 -13.08 22.78
CA ASP A 227 19.51 -14.12 23.31
C ASP A 227 18.06 -13.59 23.38
N THR A 228 17.89 -12.34 23.81
CA THR A 228 16.60 -11.65 23.88
C THR A 228 15.95 -11.50 22.51
N VAL A 229 16.70 -11.10 21.47
CA VAL A 229 16.24 -11.07 20.07
C VAL A 229 15.78 -12.45 19.62
N GLN A 230 16.58 -13.49 19.87
CA GLN A 230 16.23 -14.86 19.49
C GLN A 230 14.99 -15.38 20.23
N GLU A 231 14.78 -15.00 21.48
CA GLU A 231 13.58 -15.33 22.25
C GLU A 231 12.33 -14.60 21.72
N LEU A 232 12.42 -13.29 21.44
CA LEU A 232 11.33 -12.51 20.85
C LEU A 232 10.87 -13.08 19.51
N ILE A 233 11.80 -13.43 18.61
CA ILE A 233 11.48 -14.09 17.33
C ILE A 233 10.80 -15.44 17.57
N GLN A 234 11.31 -16.27 18.50
CA GLN A 234 10.66 -17.54 18.85
C GLN A 234 9.25 -17.35 19.43
N LEU A 235 9.00 -16.30 20.21
CA LEU A 235 7.68 -15.99 20.74
C LEU A 235 6.70 -15.59 19.63
N ALA A 236 7.14 -14.78 18.66
CA ALA A 236 6.32 -14.43 17.50
C ALA A 236 5.99 -15.65 16.62
N LEU A 237 6.97 -16.53 16.37
CA LEU A 237 6.75 -17.79 15.66
C LEU A 237 5.80 -18.73 16.42
N ARG A 238 5.91 -18.83 17.75
CA ARG A 238 4.94 -19.58 18.59
C ARG A 238 3.54 -18.94 18.57
N GLY A 239 3.44 -17.62 18.41
CA GLY A 239 2.21 -16.87 18.20
C GLY A 239 1.55 -17.12 16.83
N GLY A 240 2.23 -17.83 15.92
CA GLY A 240 1.72 -18.19 14.60
C GLY A 240 2.52 -17.60 13.44
N GLY A 241 3.49 -16.71 13.70
CA GLY A 241 4.38 -16.10 12.69
C GLY A 241 3.66 -15.67 11.40
N PRO A 242 2.60 -14.85 11.47
CA PRO A 242 1.76 -14.53 10.31
C PRO A 242 2.46 -13.62 9.31
N ASP A 243 3.52 -12.94 9.74
CA ASP A 243 4.24 -11.95 8.95
C ASP A 243 5.76 -12.08 9.12
N ASN A 244 6.51 -11.27 8.38
CA ASN A 244 7.93 -11.07 8.62
C ASN A 244 8.17 -10.49 10.03
N ILE A 245 9.24 -10.91 10.69
CA ILE A 245 9.52 -10.59 12.09
C ILE A 245 10.95 -10.07 12.18
N THR A 246 11.11 -8.77 12.37
CA THR A 246 12.40 -8.12 12.56
C THR A 246 12.42 -7.36 13.87
N CYS A 247 13.48 -7.54 14.66
CA CYS A 247 13.66 -6.80 15.88
C CYS A 247 15.13 -6.52 16.21
N ILE A 248 15.35 -5.41 16.93
CA ILE A 248 16.65 -4.94 17.37
C ILE A 248 16.55 -4.61 18.85
N VAL A 249 17.40 -5.21 19.67
CA VAL A 249 17.53 -4.90 21.11
C VAL A 249 18.86 -4.20 21.34
N ALA A 250 18.86 -3.10 22.08
CA ALA A 250 20.06 -2.35 22.41
C ALA A 250 20.10 -1.91 23.88
N ASP A 251 21.17 -2.27 24.58
CA ASP A 251 21.45 -1.91 25.96
C ASP A 251 22.37 -0.69 26.01
N VAL A 252 22.00 0.32 26.79
CA VAL A 252 22.86 1.47 27.08
C VAL A 252 23.75 1.12 28.27
N LEU A 253 25.03 0.90 28.00
CA LEU A 253 26.03 0.58 29.02
C LEU A 253 26.78 1.85 29.43
N ASP A 254 27.05 1.96 30.73
CA ASP A 254 28.03 2.91 31.23
C ASP A 254 29.43 2.29 31.06
N VAL A 255 30.35 3.03 30.45
CA VAL A 255 31.72 2.58 30.22
C VAL A 255 32.68 3.51 30.95
N ASP A 256 33.25 3.00 32.04
CA ASP A 256 34.40 3.60 32.68
C ASP A 256 35.62 3.48 31.74
N HIS A 257 36.40 4.56 31.62
CA HIS A 257 37.55 4.65 30.70
C HIS A 257 38.66 3.60 30.91
N GLU A 258 38.64 2.84 32.01
CA GLU A 258 39.62 1.80 32.33
C GLU A 258 39.19 0.41 31.80
N ASP A 259 37.91 0.17 31.50
CA ASP A 259 37.38 -1.19 31.23
C ASP A 259 37.33 -1.52 29.72
N THR A 260 38.53 -1.64 29.13
CA THR A 260 38.74 -1.93 27.71
C THR A 260 38.07 -3.20 27.16
N LEU A 261 37.59 -4.09 28.03
CA LEU A 261 36.82 -5.28 27.63
C LEU A 261 35.40 -4.92 27.21
N HIS A 262 34.78 -3.91 27.82
CA HIS A 262 33.41 -3.49 27.50
C HIS A 262 33.33 -2.72 26.18
N THR A 263 34.38 -1.99 25.80
CA THR A 263 34.45 -1.25 24.53
C THR A 263 34.53 -2.17 23.31
N GLN A 264 34.94 -3.44 23.46
CA GLN A 264 35.06 -4.39 22.34
C GLN A 264 33.74 -5.12 21.99
N LEU A 265 32.63 -4.84 22.69
CA LEU A 265 31.49 -5.77 22.76
C LEU A 265 30.43 -5.70 21.65
N ASN A 266 30.50 -4.75 20.70
CA ASN A 266 29.88 -4.82 19.35
C ASN A 266 30.13 -3.52 18.53
N ASP A 267 31.37 -3.27 18.09
CA ASP A 267 31.66 -2.19 17.12
C ASP A 267 31.29 -2.58 15.66
N THR A 268 30.97 -3.86 15.41
CA THR A 268 30.62 -4.35 14.07
C THR A 268 29.12 -4.18 13.84
N PRO A 269 28.69 -3.41 12.83
CA PRO A 269 27.27 -3.26 12.53
C PRO A 269 26.67 -4.59 12.03
N VAL A 270 25.43 -4.85 12.44
CA VAL A 270 24.65 -6.02 12.09
C VAL A 270 23.53 -5.59 11.14
N ILE A 271 23.45 -6.23 9.98
CA ILE A 271 22.44 -6.01 8.95
C ILE A 271 21.58 -7.26 8.87
N VAL A 272 20.25 -7.10 8.82
CA VAL A 272 19.26 -8.19 8.78
C VAL A 272 18.13 -7.91 7.79
N GLY A 273 17.38 -8.95 7.40
CA GLY A 273 16.29 -8.83 6.43
C GLY A 273 16.78 -8.68 4.98
N ALA A 274 15.95 -8.09 4.12
CA ALA A 274 16.16 -7.99 2.68
C ALA A 274 17.50 -7.34 2.27
N VAL A 275 17.98 -6.32 3.00
CA VAL A 275 19.33 -5.73 2.76
C VAL A 275 20.42 -6.79 2.85
N ALA A 276 20.36 -7.66 3.88
CA ALA A 276 21.39 -8.66 4.13
C ALA A 276 21.40 -9.74 3.03
N GLU A 277 20.23 -10.15 2.56
CA GLU A 277 20.09 -11.10 1.45
C GLU A 277 20.58 -10.49 0.14
N THR A 278 20.20 -9.24 -0.15
CA THR A 278 20.65 -8.49 -1.33
C THR A 278 22.18 -8.38 -1.38
N GLN A 279 22.83 -8.02 -0.26
CA GLN A 279 24.29 -7.97 -0.18
C GLN A 279 24.92 -9.36 -0.37
N GLN A 280 24.33 -10.42 0.18
CA GLN A 280 24.83 -11.80 -0.01
C GLN A 280 24.68 -12.27 -1.47
N GLN A 281 23.59 -11.92 -2.16
CA GLN A 281 23.42 -12.22 -3.57
C GLN A 281 24.44 -11.48 -4.44
N LEU A 282 24.68 -10.19 -4.18
CA LEU A 282 25.67 -9.38 -4.89
C LEU A 282 27.11 -9.88 -4.64
N ALA A 283 27.47 -10.18 -3.40
CA ALA A 283 28.78 -10.74 -3.04
C ALA A 283 28.96 -12.18 -3.60
N GLY A 284 27.90 -12.98 -3.56
CA GLY A 284 27.82 -14.31 -4.16
C GLY A 284 28.00 -14.28 -5.68
N GLY A 285 27.49 -13.25 -6.37
CA GLY A 285 27.70 -13.05 -7.80
C GLY A 285 29.17 -12.91 -8.21
N ALA A 286 30.02 -12.36 -7.33
CA ALA A 286 31.45 -12.15 -7.59
C ALA A 286 32.35 -13.37 -7.30
N LEU A 287 31.91 -14.32 -6.46
CA LEU A 287 32.73 -15.44 -5.97
C LEU A 287 32.08 -16.84 -6.09
N GLY A 288 30.79 -16.93 -6.41
CA GLY A 288 29.93 -18.10 -6.19
C GLY A 288 29.79 -19.13 -7.31
N SER A 289 30.70 -19.20 -8.30
CA SER A 289 30.56 -20.14 -9.44
C SER A 289 31.72 -21.11 -9.66
N THR A 290 32.77 -21.10 -8.84
CA THR A 290 33.87 -22.08 -8.98
C THR A 290 33.69 -23.29 -8.05
N PRO A 291 33.91 -24.53 -8.55
CA PRO A 291 33.99 -25.72 -7.69
C PRO A 291 35.09 -25.62 -6.62
N ALA A 292 36.12 -24.80 -6.86
CA ALA A 292 37.21 -24.54 -5.92
C ALA A 292 36.75 -23.78 -4.66
N ALA A 293 35.86 -22.79 -4.79
CA ALA A 293 35.31 -22.08 -3.64
C ALA A 293 34.52 -23.03 -2.72
N ARG A 294 33.65 -23.87 -3.31
CA ARG A 294 32.86 -24.88 -2.59
C ARG A 294 33.71 -25.97 -1.92
N ALA A 295 34.89 -26.28 -2.48
CA ALA A 295 35.85 -27.21 -1.88
C ALA A 295 36.63 -26.58 -0.71
N ALA A 296 36.83 -25.25 -0.70
CA ALA A 296 37.56 -24.55 0.35
C ALA A 296 36.77 -24.50 1.68
N GLU A 297 35.43 -24.41 1.63
CA GLU A 297 34.58 -24.48 2.82
C GLU A 297 34.66 -25.83 3.52
N LEU A 298 34.58 -26.93 2.75
CA LEU A 298 34.72 -28.30 3.26
C LEU A 298 36.10 -28.57 3.89
N GLY A 299 37.12 -27.78 3.54
CA GLY A 299 38.49 -27.91 4.07
C GLY A 299 38.71 -27.32 5.46
N ARG A 300 37.81 -26.48 6.00
CA ARG A 300 37.98 -25.85 7.32
C ARG A 300 37.61 -26.75 8.52
N GLY A 301 37.10 -27.96 8.27
CA GLY A 301 36.50 -28.84 9.28
C GLY A 301 37.37 -29.97 9.84
N GLN A 302 38.71 -29.84 9.94
CA GLN A 302 39.54 -30.84 10.65
C GLN A 302 40.63 -30.20 11.53
N GLY A 303 40.49 -30.35 12.85
CA GLY A 303 41.47 -29.95 13.84
C GLY A 303 42.62 -30.96 14.02
N VAL A 304 43.79 -30.45 14.39
CA VAL A 304 45.03 -31.22 14.64
C VAL A 304 45.13 -31.61 16.14
N PRO A 305 45.62 -32.82 16.50
CA PRO A 305 45.57 -33.34 17.88
C PRO A 305 46.89 -33.16 18.68
N PRO A 306 46.87 -33.34 20.02
CA PRO A 306 48.06 -33.58 20.84
C PRO A 306 48.30 -35.09 21.15
N GLN A 307 49.53 -35.42 21.57
CA GLN A 307 50.10 -36.79 21.63
C GLN A 307 50.29 -37.37 23.06
N GLY A 308 50.41 -38.70 23.15
CA GLY A 308 51.08 -39.46 24.24
C GLY A 308 50.16 -39.98 25.35
N GLN A 309 50.37 -41.15 25.98
CA GLN A 309 51.39 -42.21 25.87
C GLN A 309 50.77 -43.59 26.26
N PRO A 310 51.46 -44.74 26.09
CA PRO A 310 50.81 -46.07 26.05
C PRO A 310 50.95 -46.98 27.29
N GLY A 311 49.98 -47.90 27.47
CA GLY A 311 50.26 -49.31 27.82
C GLY A 311 49.77 -49.87 29.16
N SER A 312 48.80 -50.79 29.13
CA SER A 312 48.82 -52.13 29.78
C SER A 312 47.45 -52.85 29.68
N PRO A 313 47.39 -54.20 29.68
CA PRO A 313 46.14 -54.98 29.61
C PRO A 313 45.77 -55.71 30.92
N GLU A 314 44.62 -56.43 30.89
CA GLU A 314 44.07 -57.42 31.86
C GLU A 314 43.18 -56.89 33.02
N GLY A 315 42.20 -57.71 33.48
CA GLY A 315 41.66 -57.56 34.85
C GLY A 315 40.14 -57.68 35.15
N PHE A 316 39.48 -58.75 34.74
CA PHE A 316 38.36 -59.45 35.41
C PHE A 316 37.73 -58.91 36.75
N GLY A 317 36.40 -58.67 36.78
CA GLY A 317 35.52 -58.98 37.95
C GLY A 317 35.16 -57.87 38.98
N PRO A 318 33.94 -57.86 39.58
CA PRO A 318 33.41 -56.79 40.46
C PRO A 318 33.40 -57.20 41.97
N PRO A 319 33.07 -56.33 42.99
CA PRO A 319 31.66 -55.91 43.26
C PRO A 319 31.37 -54.56 43.99
N SER A 320 30.15 -54.04 43.75
CA SER A 320 29.20 -53.33 44.67
C SER A 320 29.62 -52.16 45.60
N GLY A 321 28.85 -51.04 45.53
CA GLY A 321 28.76 -50.03 46.62
C GLY A 321 28.02 -48.72 46.27
N ASP A 322 26.68 -48.71 46.34
CA ASP A 322 25.82 -47.49 46.37
C ASP A 322 25.68 -46.92 47.81
N PRO A 323 25.09 -45.72 48.09
CA PRO A 323 24.33 -44.81 47.20
C PRO A 323 24.61 -43.28 47.30
N ALA A 324 24.19 -42.51 46.29
CA ALA A 324 23.33 -41.29 46.40
C ALA A 324 23.29 -40.45 45.10
N ALA A 325 22.09 -40.03 44.68
CA ALA A 325 21.78 -39.22 43.48
C ALA A 325 21.83 -37.69 43.79
N PRO A 326 21.52 -36.72 42.86
CA PRO A 326 20.92 -36.87 41.51
C PRO A 326 21.42 -35.92 40.39
N ALA A 327 21.21 -36.31 39.11
CA ALA A 327 20.85 -35.43 37.99
C ALA A 327 20.52 -36.28 36.74
N GLY A 328 19.64 -35.79 35.85
CA GLY A 328 19.09 -36.56 34.74
C GLY A 328 20.10 -36.94 33.64
N ALA A 329 20.05 -38.20 33.21
CA ALA A 329 20.56 -38.67 31.92
C ALA A 329 19.50 -39.58 31.28
N PHE A 330 19.17 -39.35 30.02
CA PHE A 330 18.20 -40.15 29.27
C PHE A 330 18.75 -41.57 29.04
N GLY A 331 17.94 -42.58 29.37
CA GLY A 331 18.26 -43.98 29.08
C GLY A 331 17.96 -44.35 27.62
N PRO A 332 18.61 -45.41 27.07
CA PRO A 332 18.34 -45.88 25.72
C PRO A 332 16.95 -46.55 25.64
N PHE A 333 16.24 -46.30 24.55
CA PHE A 333 14.94 -46.93 24.26
C PHE A 333 15.06 -48.46 24.19
N SER A 334 14.05 -49.15 24.71
CA SER A 334 13.86 -50.60 24.54
C SER A 334 12.49 -50.89 23.91
N ASP A 335 12.36 -52.01 23.21
CA ASP A 335 11.25 -52.31 22.29
C ASP A 335 9.86 -52.52 22.94
N GLU A 336 9.67 -52.21 24.22
CA GLU A 336 8.39 -52.41 24.93
C GLU A 336 7.46 -51.18 24.95
N ASP A 337 7.93 -50.00 24.50
CA ASP A 337 7.09 -48.78 24.37
C ASP A 337 6.09 -48.84 23.19
N PHE A 338 6.13 -49.88 22.34
CA PHE A 338 5.22 -50.04 21.19
C PHE A 338 3.90 -50.78 21.49
N THR A 339 3.39 -50.70 22.73
CA THR A 339 2.06 -51.25 23.07
C THR A 339 0.92 -50.31 22.65
N LYS A 340 0.36 -50.55 21.45
CA LYS A 340 -0.84 -49.85 20.94
C LYS A 340 -2.05 -50.00 21.90
N PRO A 341 -2.68 -48.90 22.36
CA PRO A 341 -4.05 -48.95 22.86
C PRO A 341 -5.02 -49.02 21.67
N GLY A 342 -5.69 -50.16 21.51
CA GLY A 342 -6.68 -50.38 20.45
C GLY A 342 -8.11 -49.99 20.83
N LYS A 343 -8.84 -49.47 19.83
CA LYS A 343 -10.31 -49.27 19.74
C LYS A 343 -10.95 -48.07 20.47
N GLY A 344 -11.79 -47.35 19.70
CA GLY A 344 -12.62 -46.23 20.15
C GLY A 344 -13.07 -45.26 19.04
N GLY A 345 -12.52 -45.39 17.83
CA GLY A 345 -12.55 -44.38 16.76
C GLY A 345 -13.86 -44.08 16.01
N LYS A 346 -15.06 -44.27 16.57
CA LYS A 346 -16.31 -43.84 15.90
C LYS A 346 -16.53 -42.32 15.94
N GLY A 347 -15.98 -41.60 16.91
CA GLY A 347 -16.14 -40.14 17.05
C GLY A 347 -15.24 -39.28 16.14
N ARG A 348 -14.08 -39.78 15.69
CA ARG A 348 -13.12 -38.96 14.90
C ARG A 348 -13.57 -38.71 13.46
N TRP A 349 -14.30 -39.64 12.84
CA TRP A 349 -14.87 -39.43 11.51
C TRP A 349 -16.02 -38.42 11.55
N ILE A 350 -16.92 -38.53 12.54
CA ILE A 350 -18.03 -37.58 12.75
C ILE A 350 -17.50 -36.15 12.96
N LYS A 351 -16.45 -35.97 13.79
CA LYS A 351 -15.83 -34.64 13.96
C LYS A 351 -15.24 -34.10 12.64
N ARG A 352 -14.59 -34.94 11.83
CA ARG A 352 -14.05 -34.52 10.52
C ARG A 352 -15.15 -34.16 9.51
N SER A 353 -16.23 -34.94 9.43
CA SER A 353 -17.37 -34.60 8.57
C SER A 353 -18.07 -33.33 9.00
N LEU A 354 -18.12 -33.03 10.31
CA LEU A 354 -18.73 -31.82 10.84
C LEU A 354 -17.90 -30.57 10.49
N TRP A 355 -16.56 -30.65 10.58
CA TRP A 355 -15.67 -29.58 10.10
C TRP A 355 -15.76 -29.35 8.58
N ILE A 356 -15.83 -30.42 7.78
CA ILE A 356 -16.02 -30.29 6.32
C ILE A 356 -17.39 -29.69 5.99
N ALA A 357 -18.45 -30.11 6.68
CA ALA A 357 -19.79 -29.53 6.51
C ALA A 357 -19.83 -28.05 6.93
N LEU A 358 -19.12 -27.66 7.99
CA LEU A 358 -18.99 -26.27 8.41
C LEU A 358 -18.24 -25.43 7.37
N ALA A 359 -17.12 -25.92 6.85
CA ALA A 359 -16.38 -25.24 5.78
C ALA A 359 -17.22 -25.06 4.52
N LEU A 360 -17.95 -26.10 4.09
CA LEU A 360 -18.89 -26.02 2.96
C LEU A 360 -20.06 -25.06 3.24
N ALA A 361 -20.54 -24.98 4.49
CA ALA A 361 -21.59 -24.03 4.87
C ALA A 361 -21.08 -22.58 4.88
N VAL A 362 -19.83 -22.33 5.29
CA VAL A 362 -19.19 -21.00 5.22
C VAL A 362 -18.96 -20.59 3.76
N VAL A 363 -18.40 -21.47 2.92
CA VAL A 363 -18.21 -21.19 1.49
C VAL A 363 -19.54 -20.98 0.77
N GLY A 364 -20.54 -21.84 1.02
CA GLY A 364 -21.89 -21.68 0.47
C GLY A 364 -22.59 -20.42 0.98
N GLY A 365 -22.39 -20.05 2.24
CA GLY A 365 -22.88 -18.80 2.83
C GLY A 365 -22.23 -17.56 2.23
N GLY A 366 -20.92 -17.59 1.99
CA GLY A 366 -20.18 -16.53 1.30
C GLY A 366 -20.61 -16.35 -0.15
N LEU A 367 -20.72 -17.44 -0.90
CA LEU A 367 -21.23 -17.43 -2.28
C LEU A 367 -22.68 -16.94 -2.36
N TYR A 368 -23.55 -17.37 -1.44
CA TYR A 368 -24.92 -16.88 -1.34
C TYR A 368 -24.99 -15.41 -0.91
N GLY A 369 -24.12 -14.97 -0.01
CA GLY A 369 -24.00 -13.57 0.41
C GLY A 369 -23.58 -12.67 -0.75
N GLY A 370 -22.53 -13.05 -1.48
CA GLY A 370 -22.07 -12.36 -2.69
C GLY A 370 -23.15 -12.31 -3.77
N TYR A 371 -23.77 -13.45 -4.08
CA TYR A 371 -24.89 -13.48 -5.04
C TYR A 371 -26.08 -12.62 -4.60
N ARG A 372 -26.43 -12.63 -3.30
CA ARG A 372 -27.52 -11.79 -2.79
C ARG A 372 -27.16 -10.30 -2.86
N TRP A 373 -25.90 -9.93 -2.64
CA TRP A 373 -25.41 -8.55 -2.77
C TRP A 373 -25.37 -8.07 -4.22
N THR A 374 -24.96 -8.91 -5.19
CA THR A 374 -25.06 -8.52 -6.61
C THR A 374 -26.51 -8.30 -7.03
N GLN A 375 -27.45 -9.07 -6.49
CA GLN A 375 -28.89 -8.91 -6.76
C GLN A 375 -29.54 -7.67 -6.12
N THR A 376 -28.85 -6.90 -5.28
CA THR A 376 -29.31 -5.59 -4.80
C THR A 376 -28.79 -4.40 -5.61
N GLN A 377 -27.83 -4.61 -6.52
CA GLN A 377 -27.28 -3.55 -7.37
C GLN A 377 -28.14 -3.33 -8.62
N TYR A 378 -28.18 -2.08 -9.10
CA TYR A 378 -28.79 -1.71 -10.37
C TYR A 378 -27.81 -0.89 -11.20
N TYR A 379 -27.92 -0.96 -12.51
CA TYR A 379 -27.19 -0.05 -13.40
C TYR A 379 -27.98 0.28 -14.66
N VAL A 380 -27.77 1.48 -15.18
CA VAL A 380 -28.29 1.90 -16.49
C VAL A 380 -27.19 1.71 -17.53
N GLY A 381 -27.49 1.02 -18.63
CA GLY A 381 -26.51 0.67 -19.65
C GLY A 381 -27.08 0.66 -21.07
N ALA A 382 -26.20 0.66 -22.06
CA ALA A 382 -26.56 0.49 -23.45
C ALA A 382 -27.05 -0.96 -23.72
N ASN A 383 -28.15 -1.08 -24.48
CA ASN A 383 -28.72 -2.35 -24.95
C ASN A 383 -28.88 -2.29 -26.48
N GLY A 384 -27.76 -2.38 -27.20
CA GLY A 384 -27.73 -2.04 -28.63
C GLY A 384 -27.79 -0.52 -28.83
N ASP A 385 -28.80 -0.03 -29.55
CA ASP A 385 -28.94 1.38 -29.91
C ASP A 385 -29.74 2.23 -28.89
N HIS A 386 -30.26 1.60 -27.83
CA HIS A 386 -31.12 2.24 -26.82
C HIS A 386 -30.69 1.93 -25.38
N VAL A 387 -31.31 2.62 -24.42
CA VAL A 387 -30.97 2.53 -22.99
C VAL A 387 -31.82 1.47 -22.28
N ALA A 388 -31.21 0.67 -21.41
CA ALA A 388 -31.90 -0.29 -20.54
C ALA A 388 -31.45 -0.19 -19.08
N LEU A 389 -32.36 -0.57 -18.18
CA LEU A 389 -32.12 -0.76 -16.76
C LEU A 389 -31.84 -2.25 -16.48
N TYR A 390 -30.68 -2.51 -15.89
CA TYR A 390 -30.24 -3.83 -15.49
C TYR A 390 -30.25 -3.94 -13.97
N ARG A 391 -30.61 -5.13 -13.46
CA ARG A 391 -30.39 -5.54 -12.07
C ARG A 391 -29.25 -6.54 -12.02
N GLY A 392 -28.25 -6.28 -11.19
CA GLY A 392 -27.01 -7.06 -11.10
C GLY A 392 -25.78 -6.18 -11.27
N ILE A 393 -24.66 -6.82 -11.64
CA ILE A 393 -23.40 -6.15 -11.99
C ILE A 393 -23.10 -6.36 -13.47
N SER A 394 -22.47 -5.38 -14.12
CA SER A 394 -22.18 -5.41 -15.57
C SER A 394 -21.08 -6.41 -15.96
N GLN A 395 -20.33 -6.96 -15.00
CA GLN A 395 -19.25 -7.92 -15.22
C GLN A 395 -19.79 -9.36 -15.43
N GLU A 396 -19.12 -10.10 -16.32
CA GLU A 396 -19.32 -11.55 -16.47
C GLU A 396 -18.33 -12.33 -15.61
N LEU A 397 -18.83 -13.30 -14.82
CA LEU A 397 -17.98 -14.15 -13.98
C LEU A 397 -18.10 -15.60 -14.44
N ALA A 398 -16.97 -16.20 -14.83
CA ALA A 398 -16.88 -17.59 -15.30
C ALA A 398 -17.88 -17.95 -16.44
N GLY A 399 -18.18 -17.00 -17.33
CA GLY A 399 -19.11 -17.19 -18.45
C GLY A 399 -20.59 -17.17 -18.07
N VAL A 400 -20.93 -16.70 -16.86
CA VAL A 400 -22.31 -16.46 -16.43
C VAL A 400 -22.53 -14.96 -16.27
N SER A 401 -23.46 -14.39 -17.03
CA SER A 401 -23.89 -13.01 -16.89
C SER A 401 -24.65 -12.85 -15.57
N LEU A 402 -24.12 -12.02 -14.65
CA LEU A 402 -24.69 -11.80 -13.31
C LEU A 402 -25.75 -10.67 -13.27
N HIS A 403 -26.15 -10.19 -14.45
CA HIS A 403 -27.18 -9.17 -14.63
C HIS A 403 -28.42 -9.73 -15.35
N LYS A 404 -29.55 -9.04 -15.17
CA LYS A 404 -30.78 -9.25 -15.92
C LYS A 404 -31.42 -7.90 -16.22
N VAL A 405 -31.93 -7.71 -17.43
CA VAL A 405 -32.75 -6.54 -17.77
C VAL A 405 -34.00 -6.53 -16.89
N ASP A 406 -34.20 -5.44 -16.12
CA ASP A 406 -35.40 -5.19 -15.31
C ASP A 406 -36.43 -4.37 -16.10
N GLU A 407 -35.96 -3.36 -16.85
CA GLU A 407 -36.79 -2.49 -17.69
C GLU A 407 -36.02 -2.07 -18.95
N ASP A 408 -36.64 -2.18 -20.13
CA ASP A 408 -36.02 -1.86 -21.43
C ASP A 408 -36.73 -0.64 -22.04
N ARG A 409 -35.99 0.38 -22.50
CA ARG A 409 -36.55 1.67 -22.97
C ARG A 409 -36.13 1.98 -24.41
N PRO A 410 -36.73 1.31 -25.41
CA PRO A 410 -36.45 1.55 -26.83
C PRO A 410 -36.90 2.93 -27.33
N ASP A 411 -37.62 3.70 -26.51
CA ASP A 411 -37.93 5.11 -26.74
C ASP A 411 -36.74 6.05 -26.50
N VAL A 412 -35.70 5.59 -25.80
CA VAL A 412 -34.50 6.36 -25.45
C VAL A 412 -33.32 5.88 -26.30
N GLU A 413 -33.22 6.36 -27.54
CA GLU A 413 -32.11 6.04 -28.44
C GLU A 413 -30.81 6.80 -28.07
N LEU A 414 -29.69 6.08 -27.97
CA LEU A 414 -28.36 6.61 -27.58
C LEU A 414 -27.91 7.77 -28.48
N LYS A 415 -28.28 7.76 -29.76
CA LYS A 415 -27.93 8.80 -30.74
C LYS A 415 -28.53 10.18 -30.40
N TYR A 416 -29.60 10.24 -29.62
CA TYR A 416 -30.22 11.50 -29.18
C TYR A 416 -29.75 11.96 -27.80
N LEU A 417 -29.03 11.12 -27.04
CA LEU A 417 -28.32 11.59 -25.85
C LEU A 417 -27.09 12.43 -26.24
N PRO A 418 -26.74 13.47 -25.45
CA PRO A 418 -25.47 14.19 -25.64
C PRO A 418 -24.26 13.29 -25.38
N VAL A 419 -23.11 13.67 -25.94
CA VAL A 419 -21.88 12.85 -25.95
C VAL A 419 -21.47 12.37 -24.56
N PHE A 420 -21.56 13.24 -23.55
CA PHE A 420 -21.18 12.90 -22.17
C PHE A 420 -22.11 11.83 -21.56
N GLN A 421 -23.43 12.03 -21.64
CA GLN A 421 -24.41 11.05 -21.15
C GLN A 421 -24.35 9.73 -21.94
N ARG A 422 -24.07 9.79 -23.25
CA ARG A 422 -23.87 8.60 -24.07
C ARG A 422 -22.68 7.77 -23.59
N SER A 423 -21.51 8.40 -23.39
CA SER A 423 -20.31 7.74 -22.85
C SER A 423 -20.60 7.08 -21.50
N GLN A 424 -21.30 7.77 -20.60
CA GLN A 424 -21.66 7.21 -19.29
C GLN A 424 -22.61 6.01 -19.37
N VAL A 425 -23.55 5.98 -20.32
CA VAL A 425 -24.45 4.84 -20.52
C VAL A 425 -23.75 3.68 -21.24
N GLU A 426 -22.78 3.96 -22.12
CA GLU A 426 -21.91 2.95 -22.74
C GLU A 426 -20.94 2.32 -21.71
N GLU A 427 -20.40 3.11 -20.78
CA GLU A 427 -19.54 2.67 -19.67
C GLU A 427 -20.31 2.04 -18.49
N THR A 428 -21.65 2.09 -18.52
CA THR A 428 -22.61 1.71 -17.48
C THR A 428 -22.62 2.60 -16.22
N ILE A 429 -23.80 3.11 -15.87
CA ILE A 429 -24.03 3.96 -14.69
C ILE A 429 -24.52 3.09 -13.53
N ALA A 430 -23.64 2.74 -12.59
CA ALA A 430 -23.98 1.99 -11.38
C ALA A 430 -24.75 2.86 -10.38
N LEU A 431 -25.85 2.32 -9.83
CA LEU A 431 -26.77 3.02 -8.93
C LEU A 431 -27.19 2.10 -7.77
N ASN A 432 -27.42 2.68 -6.58
CA ASN A 432 -27.50 1.93 -5.33
C ASN A 432 -28.91 1.40 -5.03
N ASP A 433 -29.93 1.97 -5.67
CA ASP A 433 -31.32 1.56 -5.52
C ASP A 433 -32.11 1.64 -6.83
N ARG A 434 -33.22 0.91 -6.89
CA ARG A 434 -34.10 0.82 -8.04
C ARG A 434 -34.80 2.15 -8.36
N ASP A 435 -35.19 2.92 -7.35
CA ASP A 435 -35.94 4.16 -7.58
C ASP A 435 -35.00 5.24 -8.12
N GLU A 436 -33.77 5.34 -7.59
CA GLU A 436 -32.68 6.16 -8.16
C GLU A 436 -32.40 5.79 -9.65
N ALA A 437 -32.38 4.49 -9.97
CA ALA A 437 -32.18 4.03 -11.33
C ALA A 437 -33.33 4.35 -12.29
N LYS A 438 -34.57 4.42 -11.79
CA LYS A 438 -35.75 4.85 -12.57
C LYS A 438 -35.80 6.36 -12.77
N ASP A 439 -35.41 7.13 -11.76
CA ASP A 439 -35.28 8.59 -11.88
C ASP A 439 -34.22 8.92 -12.93
N LYS A 440 -33.07 8.24 -12.91
CA LYS A 440 -32.02 8.41 -13.94
C LYS A 440 -32.49 8.00 -15.34
N LEU A 441 -33.23 6.90 -15.47
CA LEU A 441 -33.81 6.45 -16.73
C LEU A 441 -34.85 7.45 -17.28
N THR A 442 -35.61 8.10 -16.39
CA THR A 442 -36.57 9.14 -16.75
C THR A 442 -35.89 10.43 -17.19
N GLU A 443 -34.84 10.87 -16.48
CA GLU A 443 -34.00 12.03 -16.86
C GLU A 443 -33.38 11.86 -18.25
N LEU A 444 -32.81 10.68 -18.53
CA LEU A 444 -32.24 10.35 -19.84
C LEU A 444 -33.31 10.35 -20.94
N GLY A 445 -34.52 9.87 -20.64
CA GLY A 445 -35.66 9.92 -21.56
C GLY A 445 -36.12 11.33 -21.90
N GLU A 446 -36.30 12.20 -20.90
CA GLU A 446 -36.65 13.62 -21.13
C GLU A 446 -35.58 14.34 -21.96
N GLN A 447 -34.30 14.06 -21.69
CA GLN A 447 -33.18 14.67 -22.42
C GLN A 447 -33.12 14.18 -23.88
N ALA A 448 -33.27 12.86 -24.11
CA ALA A 448 -33.31 12.28 -25.46
C ALA A 448 -34.50 12.81 -26.28
N GLU A 449 -35.69 12.95 -25.67
CA GLU A 449 -36.85 13.51 -26.36
C GLU A 449 -36.62 14.97 -26.80
N VAL A 450 -36.11 15.82 -25.91
CA VAL A 450 -35.78 17.22 -26.23
C VAL A 450 -34.76 17.29 -27.38
N CYS A 451 -33.72 16.45 -27.33
CA CYS A 451 -32.68 16.44 -28.35
C CYS A 451 -33.16 15.87 -29.69
N ARG A 452 -34.07 14.90 -29.69
CA ARG A 452 -34.78 14.42 -30.89
C ARG A 452 -35.57 15.56 -31.56
N ILE A 453 -36.36 16.30 -30.79
CA ILE A 453 -37.14 17.46 -31.31
C ILE A 453 -36.21 18.53 -31.90
N VAL A 454 -35.09 18.84 -31.23
CA VAL A 454 -34.09 19.79 -31.74
C VAL A 454 -33.43 19.29 -33.03
N ALA A 455 -33.14 17.99 -33.14
CA ALA A 455 -32.57 17.39 -34.35
C ALA A 455 -33.57 17.39 -35.52
N GLU A 456 -34.86 17.16 -35.27
CA GLU A 456 -35.92 17.25 -36.27
C GLU A 456 -36.13 18.69 -36.77
N GLN A 457 -36.13 19.68 -35.86
CA GLN A 457 -36.21 21.10 -36.22
C GLN A 457 -35.03 21.57 -37.08
N LYS A 458 -33.82 21.02 -36.88
CA LYS A 458 -32.64 21.30 -37.72
C LYS A 458 -32.71 20.65 -39.11
N LYS A 459 -33.54 19.61 -39.31
CA LYS A 459 -33.71 18.91 -40.60
C LYS A 459 -34.80 19.52 -41.50
N GLN A 460 -35.66 20.40 -40.99
CA GLN A 460 -36.62 21.11 -41.83
C GLN A 460 -35.91 22.20 -42.66
N PRO A 461 -36.05 22.21 -44.00
CA PRO A 461 -35.47 23.27 -44.82
C PRO A 461 -36.12 24.61 -44.51
N LYS A 462 -35.31 25.65 -44.28
CA LYS A 462 -35.80 27.03 -44.18
C LYS A 462 -36.14 27.53 -45.58
N ASP A 463 -37.41 27.76 -45.83
CA ASP A 463 -37.90 28.41 -47.06
C ASP A 463 -37.35 29.85 -47.15
N PRO A 464 -36.71 30.26 -48.27
CA PRO A 464 -36.06 31.56 -48.37
C PRO A 464 -36.87 32.57 -49.20
N ASP A 465 -38.05 33.00 -48.74
CA ASP A 465 -38.58 34.32 -49.15
C ASP A 465 -39.66 34.90 -48.22
N LYS A 466 -39.41 36.12 -47.71
CA LYS A 466 -40.27 37.31 -47.88
C LYS A 466 -39.69 38.51 -47.15
N GLY A 467 -39.47 39.60 -47.89
CA GLY A 467 -38.91 40.85 -47.37
C GLY A 467 -39.92 41.84 -46.80
N ASP A 468 -39.36 42.77 -46.02
CA ASP A 468 -39.66 44.21 -45.87
C ASP A 468 -41.12 44.70 -45.66
N GLU A 469 -41.37 45.37 -44.52
CA GLU A 469 -41.69 46.82 -44.48
C GLU A 469 -41.91 47.38 -43.04
N GLY A 470 -41.14 48.43 -42.67
CA GLY A 470 -41.63 49.65 -41.96
C GLY A 470 -42.00 49.65 -40.45
N GLY A 471 -41.38 50.54 -39.65
CA GLY A 471 -41.90 50.89 -38.30
C GLY A 471 -41.03 51.74 -37.33
N LYS A 472 -40.82 53.04 -37.61
CA LYS A 472 -39.97 54.05 -36.90
C LYS A 472 -40.04 54.19 -35.35
N GLY A 473 -38.91 54.64 -34.76
CA GLY A 473 -38.82 55.60 -33.63
C GLY A 473 -37.74 55.25 -32.56
N SER A 474 -36.95 56.16 -31.96
CA SER A 474 -36.64 57.59 -32.23
C SER A 474 -35.33 58.02 -31.52
N GLU A 475 -34.69 59.08 -32.03
CA GLU A 475 -33.36 59.66 -31.71
C GLU A 475 -32.99 59.96 -30.23
N LYS A 476 -31.67 60.00 -29.95
CA LYS A 476 -31.03 61.25 -29.47
C LYS A 476 -29.48 61.28 -29.56
N SER A 477 -29.00 62.35 -30.21
CA SER A 477 -27.76 63.16 -30.02
C SER A 477 -26.39 62.54 -29.67
N GLU A 478 -25.22 63.09 -29.99
CA GLU A 478 -24.68 64.16 -30.88
C GLU A 478 -23.28 64.51 -30.29
N LYS A 479 -22.17 64.43 -31.05
CA LYS A 479 -21.21 65.55 -31.26
C LYS A 479 -19.85 65.20 -31.92
N GLN A 480 -19.54 66.04 -32.91
CA GLN A 480 -18.24 66.67 -33.23
C GLN A 480 -16.99 65.85 -33.64
N ARG A 481 -16.75 65.84 -34.97
CA ARG A 481 -15.54 66.37 -35.66
C ARG A 481 -14.60 67.19 -34.76
N LYS A 482 -13.26 67.22 -34.86
CA LYS A 482 -12.26 66.95 -35.93
C LYS A 482 -10.89 66.71 -35.19
N ASP A 483 -9.68 66.55 -35.74
CA ASP A 483 -9.14 66.81 -37.09
C ASP A 483 -7.92 65.91 -37.43
N GLU A 484 -7.34 66.12 -38.62
CA GLU A 484 -6.13 65.50 -39.23
C GLU A 484 -4.79 65.98 -38.65
N GLN A 485 -3.75 65.11 -38.58
CA GLN A 485 -2.43 65.34 -39.23
C GLN A 485 -1.34 64.25 -39.00
N ASN A 486 -0.51 64.09 -40.04
CA ASN A 486 0.90 63.63 -40.10
C ASN A 486 1.32 62.15 -39.86
N ARG A 487 1.81 61.55 -40.97
CA ARG A 487 2.98 60.63 -41.08
C ARG A 487 4.26 61.46 -41.35
N PRO A 488 5.49 61.01 -41.04
CA PRO A 488 6.27 59.96 -41.77
C PRO A 488 6.75 58.81 -40.84
N GLY A 489 7.22 57.62 -41.28
CA GLY A 489 8.47 57.30 -42.01
C GLY A 489 9.66 57.22 -41.02
N ASP A 490 10.58 56.24 -40.99
CA ASP A 490 10.90 55.04 -41.80
C ASP A 490 11.87 54.11 -40.97
N ALA A 491 12.35 53.00 -41.54
CA ALA A 491 13.59 52.25 -41.23
C ALA A 491 13.61 51.04 -40.25
N THR A 492 13.82 49.83 -40.82
CA THR A 492 14.69 48.68 -40.37
C THR A 492 14.43 47.97 -39.00
N THR A 493 14.71 46.68 -38.76
CA THR A 493 15.58 45.65 -39.41
C THR A 493 15.19 44.21 -38.97
N GLY A 494 15.43 43.18 -39.82
CA GLY A 494 15.51 41.73 -39.46
C GLY A 494 14.19 41.02 -39.08
N GLY A 495 13.85 39.78 -39.48
CA GLY A 495 14.59 38.69 -40.13
C GLY A 495 14.89 37.55 -39.14
N GLY A 496 14.48 36.28 -39.32
CA GLY A 496 13.66 35.63 -40.36
C GLY A 496 13.58 34.10 -40.14
N ALA A 497 12.83 33.38 -40.99
CA ALA A 497 12.58 31.92 -41.01
C ALA A 497 11.85 31.30 -39.79
N GLY A 498 11.05 30.24 -39.91
CA GLY A 498 10.52 29.59 -41.12
C GLY A 498 10.71 28.07 -41.13
N ASN A 499 9.65 27.31 -40.84
CA ASN A 499 9.24 26.12 -41.62
C ASN A 499 7.91 25.56 -41.11
N GLY A 500 7.16 24.91 -42.00
CA GLY A 500 6.01 24.10 -41.64
C GLY A 500 6.06 22.75 -42.36
N THR A 501 5.40 21.76 -41.78
CA THR A 501 4.99 20.45 -42.34
C THR A 501 4.04 19.85 -41.32
N GLY A 502 2.85 19.33 -41.62
CA GLY A 502 2.23 19.09 -42.92
C GLY A 502 2.38 17.65 -43.37
N THR A 503 1.44 16.79 -42.96
CA THR A 503 1.16 15.48 -43.59
C THR A 503 -0.30 15.11 -43.39
N ALA A 504 -0.89 14.54 -44.44
CA ALA A 504 -2.27 14.03 -44.48
C ALA A 504 -2.30 12.67 -45.19
N GLY A 505 -3.33 11.87 -44.93
CA GLY A 505 -3.57 10.56 -45.54
C GLY A 505 -4.63 9.82 -44.71
N ALA A 506 -5.90 9.68 -45.07
CA ALA A 506 -6.60 9.44 -46.34
C ALA A 506 -6.79 7.96 -46.72
N ASP A 507 -8.05 7.53 -46.55
CA ASP A 507 -8.87 6.79 -47.53
C ASP A 507 -9.07 5.26 -47.37
N LYS A 508 -10.27 4.83 -47.82
CA LYS A 508 -10.84 3.48 -48.03
C LYS A 508 -11.27 2.74 -46.77
N GLY A 509 -12.52 2.25 -46.62
CA GLY A 509 -13.68 2.25 -47.54
C GLY A 509 -13.97 0.87 -48.11
N ASN A 510 -15.06 0.24 -47.64
CA ASN A 510 -15.70 -0.89 -48.32
C ASN A 510 -17.20 -0.93 -48.00
N ALA A 511 -18.02 -1.34 -48.96
CA ALA A 511 -19.48 -1.44 -48.82
C ALA A 511 -19.94 -2.89 -49.04
N GLY A 512 -20.97 -3.32 -48.31
CA GLY A 512 -21.62 -4.62 -48.46
C GLY A 512 -23.12 -4.48 -48.47
N VAL A 513 -23.79 -5.07 -49.48
CA VAL A 513 -25.22 -4.88 -49.77
C VAL A 513 -26.00 -6.18 -49.53
N GLY A 514 -27.21 -6.08 -48.98
CA GLY A 514 -28.22 -7.16 -48.91
C GLY A 514 -29.46 -6.69 -48.15
N ALA A 515 -30.50 -6.12 -48.77
CA ALA A 515 -31.48 -6.73 -49.70
C ALA A 515 -32.55 -7.60 -49.01
N ALA A 516 -33.63 -6.92 -48.57
CA ALA A 516 -35.06 -7.28 -48.60
C ALA A 516 -35.56 -8.72 -48.29
N THR A 517 -36.69 -8.83 -47.57
CA THR A 517 -37.97 -9.32 -48.14
C THR A 517 -39.19 -9.28 -47.19
N HIS A 518 -40.34 -8.85 -47.73
CA HIS A 518 -41.75 -9.21 -47.40
C HIS A 518 -42.28 -9.04 -45.94
N THR A 519 -43.58 -8.93 -45.62
CA THR A 519 -44.86 -9.11 -46.35
C THR A 519 -45.86 -7.99 -46.02
N ALA A 520 -46.80 -7.70 -46.92
CA ALA A 520 -47.97 -6.84 -46.66
C ALA A 520 -49.20 -7.66 -46.24
N PHE A 521 -50.14 -7.04 -45.50
CA PHE A 521 -51.52 -7.55 -45.39
C PHE A 521 -52.56 -6.43 -45.34
N THR A 522 -53.42 -6.41 -46.35
CA THR A 522 -54.70 -5.68 -46.48
C THR A 522 -55.82 -6.47 -45.76
N SER A 523 -56.99 -5.97 -45.37
CA SER A 523 -57.74 -4.72 -45.56
C SER A 523 -59.00 -4.77 -44.68
N GLY A 524 -59.56 -3.62 -44.28
CA GLY A 524 -60.90 -3.55 -43.69
C GLY A 524 -61.50 -2.16 -43.89
N SER A 525 -62.55 -2.05 -44.70
CA SER A 525 -63.16 -0.77 -45.11
C SER A 525 -64.64 -0.72 -44.73
N THR A 526 -65.06 0.42 -44.17
CA THR A 526 -66.44 0.91 -44.26
C THR A 526 -66.40 2.41 -44.52
N HIS A 527 -67.05 2.84 -45.61
CA HIS A 527 -67.20 4.25 -45.97
C HIS A 527 -68.19 4.97 -45.05
N ASP A 528 -67.93 6.25 -44.78
CA ASP A 528 -68.98 7.27 -44.85
C ASP A 528 -68.41 8.62 -45.34
N THR A 529 -69.28 9.57 -45.66
CA THR A 529 -69.01 10.57 -46.72
C THR A 529 -68.90 12.02 -46.25
N THR A 530 -68.22 12.85 -47.06
CA THR A 530 -68.16 14.33 -47.08
C THR A 530 -67.06 15.03 -46.25
N GLY A 531 -66.45 16.05 -46.83
CA GLY A 531 -65.50 16.96 -46.17
C GLY A 531 -64.20 17.21 -46.94
N ALA A 532 -64.22 18.14 -47.92
CA ALA A 532 -62.98 18.67 -48.49
C ALA A 532 -62.37 19.69 -47.52
N ALA A 533 -61.30 19.32 -46.82
CA ALA A 533 -60.56 20.20 -45.92
C ALA A 533 -59.05 20.02 -46.10
N SER A 534 -58.38 21.13 -46.45
CA SER A 534 -56.92 21.28 -46.45
C SER A 534 -56.32 20.86 -45.11
N SER A 535 -55.43 19.88 -45.10
CA SER A 535 -54.63 19.54 -43.92
C SER A 535 -53.60 20.64 -43.63
N THR A 536 -53.90 21.48 -42.64
CA THR A 536 -52.95 22.42 -42.02
C THR A 536 -51.71 21.68 -41.52
N PRO A 537 -50.49 22.24 -41.66
CA PRO A 537 -49.34 21.70 -40.94
C PRO A 537 -49.57 21.85 -39.43
N SER A 538 -49.40 20.75 -38.69
CA SER A 538 -49.49 20.78 -37.23
C SER A 538 -48.36 21.65 -36.66
N PRO A 539 -48.62 22.54 -35.68
CA PRO A 539 -47.58 23.43 -35.16
C PRO A 539 -46.49 22.63 -34.44
N SER A 540 -45.23 22.86 -34.80
CA SER A 540 -44.06 22.27 -34.13
C SER A 540 -44.15 22.51 -32.61
N PRO A 541 -43.92 21.48 -31.77
CA PRO A 541 -44.07 21.61 -30.33
C PRO A 541 -43.10 22.67 -29.79
N LYS A 542 -43.64 23.65 -29.07
CA LYS A 542 -42.84 24.72 -28.46
C LYS A 542 -42.22 24.20 -27.16
N LEU A 543 -40.88 24.22 -27.10
CA LEU A 543 -40.12 23.85 -25.91
C LEU A 543 -40.46 24.77 -24.73
N THR A 544 -40.84 24.17 -23.60
CA THR A 544 -41.04 24.89 -22.33
C THR A 544 -39.72 25.44 -21.79
N GLU A 545 -39.80 26.38 -20.85
CA GLU A 545 -38.62 27.10 -20.32
C GLU A 545 -37.54 26.16 -19.72
N LYS A 546 -37.95 25.06 -19.05
CA LYS A 546 -37.03 24.00 -18.60
C LYS A 546 -36.35 23.28 -19.76
N GLN A 547 -37.12 22.91 -20.80
CA GLN A 547 -36.60 22.21 -21.98
C GLN A 547 -35.63 23.07 -22.80
N GLN A 548 -35.73 24.40 -22.75
CA GLN A 548 -34.76 25.31 -23.38
C GLN A 548 -33.37 25.27 -22.73
N GLY A 549 -33.25 24.81 -21.48
CA GLY A 549 -31.97 24.53 -20.83
C GLY A 549 -31.31 23.27 -21.42
N LEU A 550 -32.07 22.17 -21.45
CA LEU A 550 -31.63 20.87 -21.99
C LEU A 550 -31.30 20.95 -23.49
N ALA A 551 -32.08 21.71 -24.26
CA ALA A 551 -31.87 21.92 -25.70
C ALA A 551 -30.48 22.49 -26.06
N LYS A 552 -29.81 23.20 -25.13
CA LYS A 552 -28.44 23.71 -25.33
C LYS A 552 -27.35 22.65 -25.20
N GLN A 553 -27.64 21.55 -24.51
CA GLN A 553 -26.73 20.42 -24.30
C GLN A 553 -26.81 19.40 -25.45
N CYS A 554 -27.89 19.44 -26.24
CA CYS A 554 -28.12 18.54 -27.36
C CYS A 554 -27.05 18.68 -28.45
N THR A 555 -26.20 17.66 -28.56
CA THR A 555 -25.28 17.50 -29.69
C THR A 555 -26.07 17.06 -30.92
N ALA A 556 -25.60 17.38 -32.14
CA ALA A 556 -26.19 16.79 -33.33
C ALA A 556 -25.87 15.27 -33.38
N PRO A 557 -26.81 14.41 -33.82
CA PRO A 557 -26.55 12.99 -34.03
C PRO A 557 -25.61 12.76 -35.22
#